data_AF-A0A0D7NGU3-F1
#
_entry.id   AF-A0A0D7NGU3-F1
#
_cell.length_a   1.000
_cell.length_b   1.000
_cell.length_c   1.000
_cell.angle_alpha   90.00
_cell.angle_beta   90.00
_cell.angle_gamma   90.00
#
_symmetry.space_group_name_H-M   'P 1'
#
loop_
_entity.id
_entity.type
_entity.pdbx_description
1 polymer ?
#
loop_
_entity_poly.entity_id
_entity_poly.type
_entity_poly.pdbx_seq_one_letter_code
_entity_poly.pdbx_strand_id
1 'polypeptide(L)'
;MLAVTYFPGLDLSSLRRLIGDTPMTDLEDRLERFETLTAECELITKLATDSKKREFYLKLSEQYRQLAVDMRQAIATKAAA
;
A
#
# COMPACT_ATOMS: atom_id res chain seq x y z
N MET A 1 3.18 16.74 22.55
CA MET A 1 1.96 16.61 21.73
C MET A 1 2.30 16.03 20.36
N LEU A 2 2.96 14.85 20.34
CA LEU A 2 3.39 14.11 19.16
C LEU A 2 2.85 12.70 19.36
N ALA A 3 1.70 12.36 18.76
CA ALA A 3 1.21 10.97 18.62
C ALA A 3 -0.21 10.85 18.01
N VAL A 4 -0.85 11.94 17.55
CA VAL A 4 -2.19 11.84 16.94
C VAL A 4 -2.14 11.48 15.44
N THR A 5 -0.94 11.31 14.84
CA THR A 5 -0.79 11.14 13.39
C THR A 5 -0.18 9.80 12.93
N TYR A 6 0.00 8.81 13.80
CA TYR A 6 0.71 7.56 13.45
C TYR A 6 -0.21 6.39 13.02
N PHE A 7 -1.52 6.59 12.88
CA PHE A 7 -2.40 5.54 12.37
C PHE A 7 -3.60 6.11 11.61
N PRO A 8 -3.58 6.15 10.27
CA PRO A 8 -4.77 6.07 9.47
C PRO A 8 -4.84 4.67 8.84
N GLY A 9 -4.97 3.64 9.68
CA GLY A 9 -5.48 2.33 9.24
C GLY A 9 -7.01 2.33 9.08
N LEU A 10 -7.65 3.46 9.37
CA LEU A 10 -9.02 3.82 9.05
C LEU A 10 -8.98 4.93 8.00
N ASP A 11 -8.40 4.61 6.86
CA ASP A 11 -8.37 5.48 5.70
C ASP A 11 -9.73 5.42 4.95
N LEU A 12 -10.04 6.48 4.18
CA LEU A 12 -11.26 6.68 3.38
C LEU A 12 -11.61 5.45 2.52
N SER A 13 -10.62 4.64 2.15
CA SER A 13 -10.73 3.34 1.49
C SER A 13 -11.66 2.35 2.24
N SER A 14 -11.64 2.32 3.58
CA SER A 14 -12.57 1.50 4.38
C SER A 14 -14.02 1.98 4.28
N LEU A 15 -14.22 3.29 4.08
CA LEU A 15 -15.53 3.92 3.87
C LEU A 15 -16.03 3.73 2.44
N ARG A 16 -15.12 3.67 1.45
CA ARG A 16 -15.43 3.41 0.03
C ARG A 16 -15.92 1.97 -0.22
N ARG A 17 -15.41 1.00 0.56
CA ARG A 17 -15.84 -0.41 0.51
C ARG A 17 -17.32 -0.62 0.89
N LEU A 18 -17.92 0.31 1.62
CA LEU A 18 -19.36 0.32 1.94
C LEU A 18 -20.23 0.87 0.80
N ILE A 19 -19.63 1.47 -0.24
CA ILE A 19 -20.33 2.18 -1.33
C ILE A 19 -20.01 1.60 -2.73
N GLY A 20 -18.90 0.88 -2.91
CA GLY A 20 -18.39 0.51 -4.25
C GLY A 20 -18.74 -0.90 -4.75
N ASP A 21 -19.81 -1.01 -5.53
CA ASP A 21 -20.25 -2.20 -6.28
C ASP A 21 -19.57 -2.36 -7.66
N THR A 22 -18.28 -2.01 -7.81
CA THR A 22 -17.58 -2.22 -9.11
C THR A 22 -16.18 -2.81 -8.98
N PRO A 23 -15.80 -3.76 -9.86
CA PRO A 23 -14.53 -4.47 -9.77
C PRO A 23 -13.30 -3.60 -10.07
N MET A 24 -13.46 -2.43 -10.69
CA MET A 24 -12.35 -1.50 -10.89
C MET A 24 -11.96 -0.79 -9.59
N THR A 25 -12.95 -0.36 -8.79
CA THR A 25 -12.67 0.31 -7.51
C THR A 25 -11.97 -0.62 -6.53
N ASP A 26 -12.28 -1.92 -6.52
CA ASP A 26 -11.54 -2.89 -5.68
C ASP A 26 -10.06 -3.02 -6.09
N LEU A 27 -9.74 -2.96 -7.39
CA LEU A 27 -8.35 -3.02 -7.86
C LEU A 27 -7.58 -1.74 -7.51
N GLU A 28 -8.22 -0.58 -7.65
CA GLU A 28 -7.67 0.73 -7.25
C GLU A 28 -7.42 0.78 -5.73
N ASP A 29 -8.39 0.38 -4.92
CA ASP A 29 -8.26 0.37 -3.45
C ASP A 29 -7.13 -0.59 -3.02
N ARG A 30 -6.96 -1.72 -3.72
CA ARG A 30 -5.85 -2.66 -3.47
C ARG A 30 -4.50 -2.09 -3.90
N LEU A 31 -4.45 -1.33 -5.00
CA LEU A 31 -3.24 -0.63 -5.43
C LEU A 31 -2.80 0.39 -4.37
N GLU A 32 -3.72 1.25 -3.93
CA GLU A 32 -3.47 2.26 -2.89
C GLU A 32 -2.91 1.62 -1.62
N ARG A 33 -3.46 0.46 -1.24
CA ARG A 33 -2.95 -0.30 -0.09
C ARG A 33 -1.51 -0.78 -0.28
N PHE A 34 -1.15 -1.29 -1.46
CA PHE A 34 0.24 -1.71 -1.72
C PHE A 34 1.20 -0.53 -1.72
N GLU A 35 0.81 0.60 -2.31
CA GLU A 35 1.61 1.83 -2.30
C GLU A 35 1.85 2.33 -0.87
N THR A 36 0.80 2.33 -0.04
CA THR A 36 0.89 2.69 1.38
C THR A 36 1.83 1.75 2.14
N LEU A 37 1.68 0.44 1.98
CA LEU A 37 2.54 -0.55 2.63
C LEU A 37 4.01 -0.43 2.19
N THR A 38 4.27 -0.13 0.91
CA THR A 38 5.63 0.18 0.43
C THR A 38 6.20 1.39 1.15
N ALA A 39 5.47 2.51 1.21
CA ALA A 39 5.93 3.74 1.85
C ALA A 39 6.19 3.54 3.36
N GLU A 40 5.32 2.80 4.05
CA GLU A 40 5.51 2.45 5.46
C GLU A 40 6.76 1.59 5.66
N CYS A 41 6.97 0.56 4.83
CA CYS A 41 8.16 -0.28 4.92
C CYS A 41 9.46 0.51 4.65
N GLU A 42 9.45 1.44 3.68
CA GLU A 42 10.59 2.32 3.43
C GLU A 42 10.87 3.25 4.62
N LEU A 43 9.83 3.79 5.26
CA LEU A 43 9.98 4.62 6.46
C LEU A 43 10.57 3.80 7.61
N ILE A 44 10.04 2.59 7.86
CA ILE A 44 10.57 1.70 8.89
C ILE A 44 12.03 1.34 8.60
N THR A 45 12.39 1.08 7.34
CA THR A 45 13.77 0.80 6.93
C THR A 45 14.71 1.96 7.29
N LYS A 46 14.27 3.21 7.07
CA LYS A 46 15.03 4.42 7.44
C LYS A 46 15.17 4.60 8.96
N LEU A 47 14.14 4.25 9.72
CA LEU A 47 14.11 4.41 11.18
C LEU A 47 14.72 3.22 11.96
N ALA A 48 14.80 2.04 11.36
CA ALA A 48 15.27 0.83 12.02
C ALA A 48 16.77 0.92 12.35
N THR A 49 17.10 0.82 13.63
CA THR A 49 18.48 0.71 14.13
C THR A 49 19.02 -0.71 14.04
N ASP A 50 18.14 -1.72 14.11
CA ASP A 50 18.46 -3.13 13.94
C ASP A 50 18.63 -3.48 12.44
N SER A 51 19.79 -4.03 12.08
CA SER A 51 20.15 -4.34 10.69
C SER A 51 19.30 -5.45 10.09
N LYS A 52 18.87 -6.45 10.87
CA LYS A 52 18.01 -7.55 10.38
C LYS A 52 16.60 -7.03 10.11
N LYS A 53 16.07 -6.19 11.00
CA LYS A 53 14.77 -5.53 10.75
C LYS A 53 14.83 -4.65 9.52
N ARG A 54 15.90 -3.86 9.37
CA ARG A 54 16.11 -3.02 8.19
C ARG A 54 16.10 -3.84 6.89
N GLU A 55 16.85 -4.93 6.85
CA GLU A 55 16.89 -5.81 5.67
C GLU A 55 15.53 -6.45 5.38
N PHE A 56 14.79 -6.87 6.42
CA PHE A 56 13.46 -7.43 6.28
C PHE A 56 12.48 -6.43 5.64
N TYR A 57 12.40 -5.21 6.18
CA TYR A 57 11.48 -4.18 5.66
C TYR A 57 11.90 -3.69 4.28
N LEU A 58 13.20 -3.68 3.96
CA LEU A 58 13.67 -3.39 2.61
C LEU A 58 13.11 -4.42 1.61
N LYS A 59 13.33 -5.71 1.85
CA LYS A 59 12.83 -6.78 0.97
C LYS A 59 11.29 -6.76 0.85
N LEU A 60 10.60 -6.49 1.96
CA LEU A 60 9.16 -6.41 1.97
C LEU A 60 8.64 -5.22 1.15
N SER A 61 9.31 -4.06 1.23
CA SER A 61 8.96 -2.87 0.43
C SER A 61 9.09 -3.14 -1.06
N GLU A 62 10.14 -3.88 -1.48
CA GLU A 62 10.37 -4.28 -2.87
C GLU A 62 9.26 -5.21 -3.38
N GLN A 63 8.82 -6.16 -2.55
CA GLN A 63 7.70 -7.06 -2.88
C GLN A 63 6.39 -6.29 -3.08
N TYR A 64 6.04 -5.38 -2.16
CA TYR A 64 4.84 -4.55 -2.31
C TYR A 64 4.93 -3.62 -3.52
N ARG A 65 6.12 -3.11 -3.84
CA ARG A 65 6.34 -2.29 -5.03
C ARG A 65 6.06 -3.09 -6.30
N GLN A 66 6.52 -4.35 -6.37
CA GLN A 66 6.23 -5.22 -7.50
C GLN A 66 4.73 -5.51 -7.62
N LEU A 67 4.06 -5.82 -6.52
CA LEU A 67 2.61 -6.03 -6.51
C LEU A 67 1.82 -4.79 -6.96
N ALA A 68 2.28 -3.58 -6.59
CA ALA A 68 1.68 -2.33 -7.07
C ALA A 68 1.89 -2.13 -8.58
N VAL A 69 3.05 -2.52 -9.13
CA VAL A 69 3.29 -2.49 -10.58
C VAL A 69 2.36 -3.45 -11.31
N ASP A 70 2.27 -4.69 -10.84
CA ASP A 70 1.41 -5.72 -11.44
C ASP A 70 -0.07 -5.29 -11.39
N MET A 71 -0.49 -4.66 -10.28
CA MET A 71 -1.85 -4.14 -10.12
C MET A 71 -2.14 -2.98 -11.07
N ARG A 72 -1.23 -2.02 -11.25
CA ARG A 72 -1.39 -0.95 -12.24
C ARG A 72 -1.55 -1.50 -13.65
N GLN A 73 -0.80 -2.55 -13.98
CA GLN A 73 -0.91 -3.20 -15.28
C GLN A 73 -2.25 -3.93 -15.46
N ALA A 74 -2.76 -4.59 -14.41
CA ALA A 74 -4.08 -5.20 -14.42
C ALA A 74 -5.20 -4.16 -14.59
N ILE A 75 -5.12 -3.02 -13.88
CA ILE A 75 -6.07 -1.91 -14.03
C ILE A 75 -6.03 -1.35 -15.45
N ALA A 76 -4.85 -1.07 -15.99
CA ALA A 76 -4.69 -0.58 -17.36
C ALA A 76 -5.26 -1.56 -18.40
N THR A 77 -5.04 -2.86 -18.22
CA THR A 77 -5.57 -3.90 -19.10
C THR A 77 -7.10 -3.93 -19.07
N LYS A 78 -7.70 -3.81 -17.88
CA LYS A 78 -9.16 -3.75 -17.73
C LYS A 78 -9.78 -2.47 -18.28
N ALA A 79 -9.08 -1.33 -18.17
CA ALA A 79 -9.57 -0.06 -18.70
C ALA A 79 -9.50 0.01 -20.23
N ALA A 80 -8.66 -0.80 -20.87
CA ALA A 80 -8.50 -0.87 -22.31
C ALA A 80 -9.39 -1.94 -23.00
N ALA A 81 -10.08 -2.78 -22.21
CA ALA A 81 -10.98 -3.84 -22.68
C ALA A 81 -12.44 -3.35 -22.73
#